data_AF-A0A024P1B2-F1
#
_entry.id   AF-A0A024P1B2-F1
#
_cell.length_a   1.000
_cell.length_b   1.000
_cell.length_c   1.000
_cell.angle_alpha   90.00
_cell.angle_beta   90.00
_cell.angle_gamma   90.00
#
_symmetry.space_group_name_H-M   'P 1'
#
loop_
_entity.id
_entity.type
_entity.pdbx_description
1 polymer ?
#
loop_
_entity_poly.entity_id
_entity_poly.type
_entity_poly.pdbx_seq_one_letter_code
_entity_poly.pdbx_strand_id
1 'polypeptide(L)'
;MKVYGGTFFVFSDYLRPALRLSALMNLPVNYVFTHDSIAVGEDGPTHEPVEQLASLRAMQNLSVIRPADGNETSAAWRVALESYKTPNALV
;
A
#
# COMPACT_ATOMS: atom_id res chain seq x y z
N MET A 1 12.74 14.10 4.43
CA MET A 1 11.73 13.55 5.36
C MET A 1 11.17 12.26 4.75
N LYS A 2 11.02 11.19 5.53
CA LYS A 2 10.35 9.95 5.10
C LYS A 2 9.07 9.84 5.91
N VAL A 3 7.92 9.91 5.23
CA VAL A 3 6.59 9.91 5.86
C VAL A 3 5.92 8.57 5.63
N TYR A 4 5.15 8.11 6.61
CA TYR A 4 4.27 6.97 6.45
C TYR A 4 2.89 7.23 7.07
N GLY A 5 1.87 6.57 6.54
CA GLY A 5 0.51 6.60 7.08
C GLY A 5 -0.12 5.22 6.96
N GLY A 6 -0.95 4.85 7.94
CA GLY A 6 -1.55 3.53 8.04
C GLY A 6 -3.08 3.54 8.02
N THR A 7 -3.70 2.55 7.39
CA THR A 7 -5.14 2.25 7.44
C THR A 7 -5.41 0.80 7.00
N PHE A 8 -6.67 0.37 6.91
CA PHE A 8 -7.04 -0.92 6.32
C PHE A 8 -6.92 -0.86 4.79
N PHE A 9 -6.55 -1.97 4.16
CA PHE A 9 -6.27 -2.00 2.73
C PHE A 9 -7.50 -1.68 1.88
N VAL A 10 -8.68 -2.12 2.32
CA VAL A 10 -9.97 -1.80 1.70
C VAL A 10 -10.23 -0.29 1.63
N PHE A 11 -9.74 0.50 2.61
CA PHE A 11 -9.91 1.96 2.63
C PHE A 11 -8.87 2.71 1.79
N SER A 12 -7.99 2.00 1.07
CA SER A 12 -7.13 2.61 0.04
C SER A 12 -7.95 3.35 -1.03
N ASP A 13 -9.20 2.96 -1.25
CA ASP A 13 -10.12 3.65 -2.16
C ASP A 13 -10.45 5.09 -1.73
N TYR A 14 -10.52 5.36 -0.41
CA TYR A 14 -10.64 6.74 0.11
C TYR A 14 -9.38 7.57 -0.12
N LEU A 15 -8.22 6.92 -0.24
CA LEU A 15 -6.92 7.55 -0.46
C LEU A 15 -6.50 7.58 -1.93
N ARG A 16 -7.27 6.97 -2.83
CA ARG A 16 -6.89 6.72 -4.22
C ARG A 16 -6.45 7.98 -4.98
N PRO A 17 -7.10 9.15 -4.87
CA PRO A 17 -6.60 10.37 -5.49
C PRO A 17 -5.23 10.80 -4.95
N ALA A 18 -5.01 10.68 -3.64
CA ALA A 18 -3.74 11.05 -3.00
C ALA A 18 -2.60 10.07 -3.36
N LEU A 19 -2.89 8.75 -3.40
CA LEU A 19 -1.98 7.72 -3.94
C LEU A 19 -1.59 8.03 -5.38
N ARG A 20 -2.56 8.41 -6.22
CA ARG A 20 -2.29 8.73 -7.62
C ARG A 20 -1.43 9.98 -7.75
N LEU A 21 -1.70 11.01 -6.95
CA LEU A 21 -0.91 12.23 -6.95
C LEU A 21 0.52 11.99 -6.45
N SER A 22 0.72 11.21 -5.38
CA SER A 22 2.08 10.89 -4.91
C SER A 22 2.89 10.16 -5.98
N ALA A 23 2.25 9.23 -6.72
CA ALA A 23 2.87 8.54 -7.84
C ALA A 23 3.20 9.49 -9.02
N LEU A 24 2.29 10.39 -9.39
CA LEU A 24 2.50 11.38 -10.46
C LEU A 24 3.58 12.41 -10.11
N MET A 25 3.62 12.87 -8.87
CA MET A 25 4.54 13.90 -8.39
C MET A 25 5.89 13.34 -7.94
N ASN A 26 6.10 12.03 -8.09
CA ASN A 26 7.31 11.32 -7.66
C ASN A 26 7.62 11.50 -6.17
N LEU A 27 6.59 11.49 -5.32
CA LEU A 27 6.74 11.68 -3.88
C LEU A 27 6.91 10.32 -3.19
N PRO A 28 8.00 10.08 -2.43
CA PRO A 28 8.27 8.80 -1.77
C PRO A 28 7.46 8.64 -0.47
N VAL A 29 6.14 8.64 -0.58
CA VAL A 29 5.21 8.41 0.54
C VAL A 29 5.04 6.91 0.75
N ASN A 30 5.11 6.46 2.01
CA ASN A 30 4.91 5.05 2.36
C ASN A 30 3.51 4.85 2.95
N TYR A 31 2.67 4.10 2.27
CA TYR A 31 1.33 3.74 2.69
C TYR A 31 1.37 2.33 3.29
N VAL A 32 0.97 2.19 4.55
CA VAL A 32 0.93 0.91 5.27
C VAL A 32 -0.53 0.46 5.33
N PHE A 33 -0.87 -0.52 4.52
CA PHE A 33 -2.19 -1.11 4.44
C PHE A 33 -2.20 -2.43 5.20
N THR A 34 -3.06 -2.53 6.21
CA THR A 34 -3.27 -3.77 6.99
C THR A 34 -4.58 -4.44 6.58
N HIS A 35 -4.86 -5.64 7.10
CA HIS A 35 -6.13 -6.36 6.82
C HIS A 35 -6.37 -6.48 5.30
N ASP A 36 -5.48 -7.22 4.65
CA ASP A 36 -5.28 -7.19 3.20
C ASP A 36 -6.19 -8.14 2.40
N SER A 37 -7.11 -8.83 3.05
CA SER A 37 -7.87 -9.92 2.45
C SER A 37 -9.12 -10.27 3.27
N ILE A 38 -9.79 -11.35 2.86
CA ILE A 38 -10.90 -12.01 3.57
C ILE A 38 -10.58 -12.41 5.02
N ALA A 39 -9.30 -12.41 5.42
CA ALA A 39 -8.88 -12.79 6.76
C ALA A 39 -9.27 -11.77 7.84
N VAL A 40 -9.85 -10.62 7.48
CA VAL A 40 -10.45 -9.68 8.45
C VAL A 40 -11.63 -10.31 9.20
N GLY A 41 -12.35 -11.25 8.59
CA GLY A 41 -13.38 -12.05 9.26
C GLY A 41 -14.71 -11.33 9.42
N GLU A 42 -15.15 -11.14 10.66
CA GLU A 42 -16.52 -10.73 11.01
C GLU A 42 -16.91 -9.33 10.52
N ASP A 43 -15.93 -8.48 10.24
CA ASP A 43 -16.14 -7.16 9.63
C ASP A 43 -16.73 -7.25 8.21
N GLY A 44 -16.61 -8.42 7.57
CA GLY A 44 -17.34 -8.79 6.37
C GLY A 44 -16.94 -8.03 5.10
N PRO A 45 -17.73 -8.16 4.01
CA PRO A 45 -17.33 -7.76 2.67
C PRO A 45 -17.12 -6.24 2.49
N THR A 46 -17.57 -5.40 3.43
CA THR A 46 -17.27 -3.96 3.41
C THR A 46 -15.85 -3.65 3.87
N HIS A 47 -15.16 -4.63 4.49
CA HIS A 47 -13.80 -4.50 5.00
C HIS A 47 -12.81 -5.45 4.31
N GLU A 48 -13.30 -6.37 3.48
CA GLU A 48 -12.50 -7.34 2.76
C GLU A 48 -12.08 -6.80 1.39
N PRO A 49 -10.80 -6.45 1.19
CA PRO A 49 -10.32 -6.03 -0.12
C PRO A 49 -10.30 -7.21 -1.10
N VAL A 50 -10.74 -6.97 -2.34
CA VAL A 50 -10.77 -7.96 -3.43
C VAL A 50 -9.97 -7.45 -4.64
N GLU A 51 -10.32 -6.27 -5.15
CA GLU A 51 -9.73 -5.68 -6.35
C GLU A 51 -8.58 -4.72 -6.06
N GLN A 52 -8.43 -4.26 -4.81
CA GLN A 52 -7.51 -3.19 -4.42
C GLN A 52 -6.07 -3.52 -4.83
N LEU A 53 -5.63 -4.78 -4.67
CA LEU A 53 -4.27 -5.20 -5.08
C LEU A 53 -4.05 -5.08 -6.59
N ALA A 54 -4.99 -5.56 -7.41
CA ALA A 54 -4.91 -5.45 -8.86
C ALA A 54 -4.97 -3.97 -9.29
N SER A 55 -5.80 -3.19 -8.61
CA SER A 55 -6.01 -1.78 -8.89
C SER A 55 -4.78 -0.92 -8.59
N LEU A 56 -4.09 -1.16 -7.46
CA LEU A 56 -2.84 -0.47 -7.14
C LEU A 56 -1.70 -0.91 -8.07
N ARG A 57 -1.62 -2.19 -8.45
CA ARG A 57 -0.61 -2.67 -9.42
C ARG A 57 -0.78 -2.04 -10.80
N ALA A 58 -1.99 -1.67 -11.19
CA ALA A 58 -2.25 -0.96 -12.44
C ALA A 58 -1.83 0.53 -12.38
N MET A 59 -1.56 1.08 -11.19
CA MET A 59 -1.14 2.47 -11.03
C MET A 59 0.35 2.63 -11.38
N GLN A 60 0.65 3.45 -12.39
CA GLN A 60 2.03 3.74 -12.76
C GLN A 60 2.78 4.48 -11.66
N ASN A 61 4.06 4.12 -11.48
CA ASN A 61 4.96 4.67 -10.46
C ASN A 61 4.42 4.52 -9.02
N LEU A 62 3.79 3.38 -8.71
CA LEU A 62 3.48 2.96 -7.36
C LEU A 62 4.11 1.59 -7.12
N SER A 63 5.00 1.50 -6.13
CA SER A 63 5.51 0.21 -5.67
C SER A 63 4.45 -0.46 -4.79
N VAL A 64 4.09 -1.70 -5.08
CA VAL A 64 3.07 -2.46 -4.31
C VAL A 64 3.71 -3.76 -3.85
N ILE A 65 3.96 -3.88 -2.55
CA ILE A 65 4.69 -5.01 -1.95
C ILE A 65 3.79 -5.65 -0.91
N ARG A 66 3.57 -6.97 -1.03
CA ARG A 66 2.74 -7.77 -0.14
C ARG A 66 3.60 -8.88 0.49
N PRO A 67 4.36 -8.59 1.56
CA PRO A 67 5.29 -9.56 2.16
C PRO A 67 4.55 -10.75 2.79
N ALA A 68 5.12 -11.95 2.64
CA ALA A 68 4.57 -13.19 3.19
C ALA A 68 5.10 -13.53 4.59
N ASP A 69 6.25 -12.97 5.00
CA ASP A 69 6.88 -13.23 6.29
C ASP A 69 7.66 -12.00 6.83
N GLY A 70 8.37 -12.20 7.96
CA GLY A 70 9.17 -11.15 8.58
C GLY A 70 10.41 -10.73 7.77
N ASN A 71 11.00 -11.64 7.00
CA ASN A 71 12.16 -11.33 6.16
C ASN A 71 11.73 -10.47 4.97
N GLU A 72 10.64 -10.84 4.31
CA GLU A 72 10.05 -10.06 3.22
C GLU A 72 9.52 -8.72 3.73
N THR A 73 8.97 -8.66 4.94
CA THR A 73 8.54 -7.39 5.56
C THR A 73 9.73 -6.45 5.77
N SER A 74 10.84 -6.98 6.28
CA SER A 74 12.08 -6.21 6.46
C SER A 74 12.64 -5.73 5.12
N ALA A 75 12.61 -6.58 4.09
CA ALA A 75 13.04 -6.22 2.73
C ALA A 75 12.11 -5.16 2.10
N ALA A 76 10.80 -5.26 2.30
CA ALA A 76 9.81 -4.30 1.79
C ALA A 76 10.05 -2.91 2.39
N TRP A 77 10.28 -2.83 3.70
CA TRP A 77 10.64 -1.58 4.37
C TRP A 77 11.97 -1.02 3.90
N ARG A 78 12.97 -1.87 3.66
CA ARG A 78 14.26 -1.44 3.10
C ARG A 78 14.08 -0.78 1.74
N VAL A 79 13.35 -1.43 0.82
CA VAL A 79 13.02 -0.86 -0.50
C VAL A 79 12.26 0.46 -0.35
N ALA A 80 11.28 0.51 0.56
CA ALA A 80 10.48 1.71 0.78
C ALA A 80 11.32 2.91 1.30
N LEU A 81 12.24 2.65 2.23
CA LEU A 81 13.13 3.66 2.80
C LEU A 81 14.21 4.12 1.82
N GLU A 82 14.67 3.24 0.94
CA GLU A 82 15.64 3.55 -0.13
C GLU A 82 14.98 4.27 -1.33
N SER A 83 13.65 4.26 -1.45
CA SER A 83 12.94 4.95 -2.54
C SER A 83 12.92 6.48 -2.39
N TYR A 84 13.26 7.20 -3.46
CA TYR A 84 13.27 8.68 -3.49
C TYR A 84 12.26 9.30 -4.44
N LYS A 85 11.74 8.55 -5.42
CA LYS A 85 10.87 9.05 -6.49
C LYS A 85 9.58 8.25 -6.68
N THR A 86 9.39 7.18 -5.90
CA THR A 86 8.28 6.25 -6.07
C THR A 86 7.62 6.03 -4.72
N PRO A 87 6.33 6.34 -4.55
CA PRO A 87 5.58 5.95 -3.35
C PRO A 87 5.50 4.42 -3.24
N ASN A 88 5.31 3.94 -2.02
CA ASN A 88 5.22 2.52 -1.71
C ASN A 88 3.90 2.22 -1.00
N ALA A 89 3.20 1.18 -1.44
CA ALA A 89 2.09 0.56 -0.74
C ALA A 89 2.58 -0.78 -0.17
N LEU A 90 2.70 -0.85 1.15
CA LEU A 90 3.00 -2.07 1.90
C LEU A 90 1.66 -2.67 2.32
N VAL A 91 1.34 -3.87 1.82
CA VAL A 91 0.06 -4.57 1.99
C VAL A 91 0.25 -5.80 2.86
#